data_AF-A0A354A193-F1
#
_entry.id   AF-A0A354A193-F1
#
_cell.length_a   1.000
_cell.length_b   1.000
_cell.length_c   1.000
_cell.angle_alpha   90.00
_cell.angle_beta   90.00
_cell.angle_gamma   90.00
#
_symmetry.space_group_name_H-M   'P 1'
#
loop_
_entity.id
_entity.type
_entity.pdbx_description
1 polymer ?
#
loop_
_entity_poly.entity_id
_entity_poly.type
_entity_poly.pdbx_seq_one_letter_code
_entity_poly.pdbx_strand_id
1 'polypeptide(L)'
;MAYHPFSEDALRRLKAMESTGDGFRIAEEDLAIRGPGDFFGTRQSGIPDLKIANIIRDIEVLEGARKEAFDLIENNPDLARYPMLKEILQKKWMGRLELIKS
;
A
#
# COMPACT_ATOMS: atom_id res chain seq x y z
N MET A 1 4.03 35.63 -11.57
CA MET A 1 4.93 34.75 -10.79
C MET A 1 4.70 35.03 -9.32
N ALA A 2 4.20 34.03 -8.58
CA ALA A 2 4.34 33.91 -7.13
C ALA A 2 4.10 32.43 -6.80
N TYR A 3 5.17 31.65 -6.70
CA TYR A 3 5.14 30.30 -6.14
C TYR A 3 4.71 30.49 -4.68
N HIS A 4 3.53 30.00 -4.27
CA HIS A 4 3.18 29.95 -2.85
C HIS A 4 4.18 29.02 -2.16
N PRO A 5 5.14 29.55 -1.38
CA PRO A 5 6.19 28.72 -0.86
C PRO A 5 5.65 28.13 0.44
N PHE A 6 5.74 26.81 0.56
CA PHE A 6 5.48 26.02 1.77
C PHE A 6 4.00 25.78 2.08
N SER A 7 3.47 24.66 1.56
CA SER A 7 2.30 24.03 2.17
C SER A 7 2.59 23.65 3.62
N GLU A 8 1.56 23.50 4.44
CA GLU A 8 1.68 23.03 5.82
C GLU A 8 2.48 21.71 5.90
N ASP A 9 2.27 20.81 4.94
CA ASP A 9 3.04 19.57 4.79
C ASP A 9 4.54 19.80 4.57
N ALA A 10 4.92 20.80 3.78
CA ALA A 10 6.33 21.13 3.54
C ALA A 10 7.01 21.62 4.83
N LEU A 11 6.31 22.44 5.63
CA LEU A 11 6.79 22.88 6.94
C LEU A 11 6.93 21.72 7.92
N ARG A 12 5.96 20.80 7.95
CA ARG A 12 6.01 19.60 8.79
C ARG A 12 7.18 18.69 8.42
N ARG A 13 7.45 18.48 7.13
CA ARG A 13 8.62 17.70 6.67
C ARG A 13 9.94 18.33 7.11
N LEU A 14 10.09 19.64 6.95
CA LEU A 14 11.30 20.35 7.39
C LEU A 14 11.51 20.23 8.90
N LYS A 15 10.44 20.34 9.68
CA LYS A 15 10.50 20.18 11.14
C LYS A 15 10.86 18.75 11.55
N ALA A 16 10.35 17.74 10.84
CA ALA A 16 10.72 16.35 11.07
C ALA A 16 12.23 16.13 10.89
N MET A 17 12.79 16.66 9.79
CA MET A 17 14.22 16.60 9.49
C MET A 17 15.08 17.41 10.47
N GLU A 18 14.59 18.54 10.99
CA GLU A 18 15.28 19.31 12.04
C GLU A 18 15.30 18.55 13.38
N SER A 19 14.20 17.88 13.72
CA SER A 19 13.99 17.29 15.05
C SER A 19 14.82 16.04 15.33
N THR A 20 15.30 15.34 14.30
CA THR A 20 16.07 14.09 14.46
C THR A 20 16.89 13.76 13.23
N GLY A 21 18.06 13.14 13.44
CA GLY A 21 18.88 12.54 12.37
C GLY A 21 18.59 11.06 12.12
N ASP A 22 17.64 10.47 12.85
CA ASP A 22 17.23 9.07 12.68
C ASP A 22 16.33 8.92 11.45
N GLY A 23 16.85 8.24 10.42
CA GLY A 23 16.16 8.04 9.16
C GLY A 23 14.83 7.28 9.27
N PHE A 24 14.65 6.43 10.28
CA PHE A 24 13.39 5.71 10.48
C PHE A 24 12.28 6.65 10.95
N ARG A 25 12.58 7.52 11.92
CA ARG A 25 11.62 8.50 12.44
C ARG A 25 11.21 9.53 11.40
N ILE A 26 12.15 9.94 10.55
CA ILE A 26 11.86 10.83 9.41
C ILE A 26 10.90 10.15 8.42
N ALA A 27 11.12 8.87 8.14
CA ALA A 27 10.26 8.09 7.24
C ALA A 27 8.84 7.91 7.81
N GLU A 28 8.70 7.69 9.12
CA GLU A 28 7.39 7.61 9.79
C GLU A 28 6.62 8.93 9.72
N GLU A 29 7.26 10.07 9.97
CA GLU A 29 6.60 11.38 9.89
C GLU A 29 6.26 11.75 8.43
N ASP A 30 7.11 11.42 7.46
CA ASP A 30 6.78 11.62 6.03
C ASP A 30 5.60 10.74 5.60
N LEU A 31 5.53 9.50 6.10
CA LEU A 31 4.38 8.60 5.88
C LEU A 31 3.11 9.16 6.53
N ALA A 32 3.20 9.74 7.73
CA ALA A 32 2.08 10.38 8.40
C ALA A 32 1.59 11.63 7.65
N ILE A 33 2.50 12.40 7.05
CA ILE A 33 2.18 13.59 6.25
C ILE A 33 1.56 13.20 4.91
N ARG A 34 2.11 12.20 4.20
CA ARG A 34 1.60 11.76 2.89
C ARG A 34 0.36 10.86 2.99
N GLY A 35 0.17 10.25 4.15
CA GLY A 35 -0.77 9.16 4.35
C GLY A 35 -0.26 7.83 3.77
N PRO A 36 -0.80 6.70 4.26
CA PRO A 36 -0.37 5.36 3.86
C PRO A 36 -0.66 5.03 2.38
N GLY A 37 -1.52 5.81 1.72
CA GLY A 37 -1.81 5.65 0.30
C GLY A 37 -0.59 5.93 -0.58
N ASP A 38 0.14 7.03 -0.35
CA ASP A 38 1.24 7.44 -1.22
C ASP A 38 2.42 6.46 -1.19
N PHE A 39 2.63 5.73 -0.08
CA PHE A 39 3.73 4.77 0.10
C PHE A 39 3.55 3.47 -0.69
N PHE A 40 2.30 3.03 -0.88
CA PHE A 40 1.96 1.85 -1.69
C PHE A 40 1.48 2.20 -3.11
N GLY A 41 1.66 3.46 -3.55
CA GLY A 41 1.42 3.88 -4.93
C GLY A 41 0.05 4.49 -5.22
N THR A 42 -0.66 5.11 -4.28
CA THR A 42 -1.97 5.77 -4.57
C THR A 42 -1.85 7.16 -5.23
N ARG A 43 -0.65 7.58 -5.63
CA ARG A 43 -0.46 8.54 -6.75
C ARG A 43 -0.07 7.85 -8.07
N GLN A 44 -0.33 6.56 -8.22
CA GLN A 44 -0.54 5.98 -9.55
C GLN A 44 -2.02 6.09 -9.91
N SER A 45 -2.28 6.79 -11.00
CA SER A 45 -3.57 6.76 -11.70
C SER A 45 -3.91 5.31 -12.10
N GLY A 46 -4.57 4.53 -11.24
CA GLY A 46 -5.03 3.19 -11.63
C GLY A 46 -5.29 2.12 -10.56
N ILE A 47 -4.94 2.31 -9.28
CA ILE A 47 -5.22 1.30 -8.23
C ILE A 47 -6.47 1.71 -7.43
N PRO A 48 -7.47 0.82 -7.23
CA PRO A 48 -8.69 1.18 -6.51
C PRO A 48 -8.39 1.49 -5.04
N ASP A 49 -8.94 2.58 -4.54
CA ASP A 49 -8.86 2.98 -3.14
C ASP A 49 -9.20 1.81 -2.21
N LEU A 50 -8.27 1.47 -1.31
CA LEU A 50 -8.59 0.64 -0.14
C LEU A 50 -9.50 1.46 0.76
N LYS A 51 -10.81 1.44 0.47
CA LYS A 51 -11.82 2.32 1.09
C LYS A 51 -11.99 2.14 2.61
N ILE A 52 -11.39 1.15 3.26
CA ILE A 52 -11.85 0.70 4.60
C ILE A 52 -10.74 0.44 5.65
N ALA A 53 -9.45 0.36 5.31
CA ALA A 53 -8.41 0.00 6.29
C ALA A 53 -7.59 1.22 6.76
N ASN A 54 -7.50 1.45 8.08
CA ASN A 54 -6.45 2.31 8.62
C ASN A 54 -5.22 1.41 8.79
N ILE A 55 -4.38 1.39 7.77
CA ILE A 55 -3.25 0.47 7.66
C ILE A 55 -2.29 0.54 8.86
N ILE A 56 -2.18 1.69 9.54
CA ILE A 56 -1.34 1.82 10.74
C ILE A 56 -1.93 1.01 11.92
N ARG A 57 -3.26 1.06 12.09
CA ARG A 57 -3.93 0.25 13.13
C ARG A 57 -4.04 -1.21 12.75
N ASP A 58 -4.23 -1.48 11.46
CA ASP A 58 -4.65 -2.79 10.96
C ASP A 58 -3.45 -3.59 10.37
N ILE A 59 -2.21 -3.14 10.62
CA ILE A 59 -0.99 -3.70 10.02
C ILE A 59 -0.85 -5.20 10.31
N GLU A 60 -1.13 -5.62 11.55
CA GLU A 60 -1.03 -7.02 11.96
C GLU A 60 -2.04 -7.90 11.20
N VAL A 61 -3.24 -7.39 10.95
CA VAL A 61 -4.28 -8.10 10.18
C VAL A 61 -3.86 -8.24 8.73
N LEU A 62 -3.26 -7.18 8.16
CA LEU A 62 -2.78 -7.19 6.78
C LEU A 62 -1.59 -8.15 6.61
N GLU A 63 -0.66 -8.18 7.55
CA GLU A 63 0.45 -9.13 7.57
C GLU A 63 -0.02 -10.57 7.70
N GLY A 64 -0.97 -10.83 8.61
CA GLY A 64 -1.59 -12.15 8.76
C GLY A 64 -2.30 -12.60 7.49
N ALA A 65 -3.13 -11.74 6.89
CA ALA A 65 -3.83 -12.04 5.65
C ALA A 65 -2.85 -12.29 4.49
N ARG A 66 -1.76 -11.52 4.41
CA ARG A 66 -0.70 -11.72 3.41
C ARG A 66 -0.04 -13.07 3.58
N LYS A 67 0.35 -13.43 4.81
CA LYS A 67 1.00 -14.71 5.10
C LYS A 67 0.08 -15.88 4.71
N GLU A 68 -1.17 -15.86 5.17
CA GLU A 68 -2.16 -16.90 4.84
C GLU A 68 -2.36 -17.04 3.32
N ALA A 69 -2.38 -15.93 2.58
CA ALA A 69 -2.48 -15.97 1.12
C ALA A 69 -1.26 -16.64 0.45
N PHE A 70 -0.04 -16.40 0.96
CA PHE A 70 1.16 -17.08 0.46
C PHE A 70 1.15 -18.57 0.82
N ASP A 71 0.87 -18.90 2.07
CA ASP A 71 0.80 -20.28 2.55
C ASP A 71 -0.26 -21.09 1.76
N LEU A 72 -1.40 -20.45 1.44
CA LEU A 72 -2.45 -21.05 0.61
C LEU A 72 -1.95 -21.38 -0.80
N ILE A 73 -1.22 -20.48 -1.45
CA ILE A 73 -0.72 -20.68 -2.81
C ILE A 73 0.44 -21.68 -2.84
N GLU A 74 1.30 -21.69 -1.83
CA GLU A 74 2.38 -22.67 -1.73
C GLU A 74 1.84 -24.11 -1.61
N ASN A 75 0.79 -24.29 -0.79
CA ASN A 75 0.17 -25.60 -0.55
C ASN A 75 -0.92 -25.97 -1.57
N ASN A 76 -1.48 -25.00 -2.31
CA ASN A 76 -2.54 -25.20 -3.30
C ASN A 76 -2.41 -24.21 -4.48
N PRO A 77 -1.37 -24.36 -5.34
CA PRO A 77 -1.06 -23.38 -6.38
C PRO A 77 -2.19 -23.19 -7.41
N ASP A 78 -2.96 -24.24 -7.66
CA ASP A 78 -4.07 -24.25 -8.61
C ASP A 78 -5.42 -23.85 -7.97
N LEU A 79 -5.42 -23.58 -6.66
CA LEU A 79 -6.61 -23.35 -5.84
C LEU A 79 -7.70 -24.41 -6.07
N ALA A 80 -7.34 -25.66 -6.36
CA ALA A 80 -8.31 -26.71 -6.69
C ALA A 80 -9.31 -26.95 -5.57
N ARG A 81 -8.90 -26.78 -4.31
CA ARG A 81 -9.77 -26.89 -3.13
C ARG A 81 -10.69 -25.67 -2.93
N TYR A 82 -10.47 -24.59 -3.67
CA TYR A 82 -11.18 -23.31 -3.51
C TYR A 82 -11.70 -22.77 -4.86
N PRO A 83 -12.65 -23.48 -5.52
CA PRO A 83 -13.11 -23.14 -6.86
C PRO A 83 -13.77 -21.75 -6.95
N MET A 84 -14.53 -21.33 -5.94
CA MET A 84 -15.13 -19.98 -5.93
C MET A 84 -14.08 -18.87 -5.80
N LEU A 85 -13.06 -19.08 -4.97
CA LEU A 85 -11.97 -18.11 -4.82
C LEU A 85 -11.21 -17.97 -6.13
N LYS A 86 -10.90 -19.09 -6.78
CA LYS A 86 -10.27 -19.13 -8.10
C LYS A 86 -11.07 -18.36 -9.14
N GLU A 87 -12.38 -18.58 -9.21
CA GLU A 87 -13.26 -17.88 -10.16
C GLU A 87 -13.29 -16.37 -9.92
N ILE A 88 -13.40 -15.94 -8.66
CA ILE A 88 -13.39 -14.51 -8.28
C ILE A 88 -12.05 -13.87 -8.66
N LEU A 89 -10.93 -14.53 -8.36
CA LEU A 89 -9.60 -14.02 -8.71
C LEU A 89 -9.44 -13.91 -10.23
N GLN A 90 -9.86 -14.92 -10.99
CA GLN A 90 -9.82 -14.88 -12.44
C GLN A 90 -10.66 -13.73 -13.01
N LYS A 91 -11.91 -13.56 -12.56
CA LYS A 91 -12.78 -12.45 -12.99
C LYS A 91 -12.20 -11.08 -12.63
N LYS A 92 -11.62 -10.94 -11.44
CA LYS A 92 -11.12 -9.66 -10.91
C LYS A 92 -9.76 -9.23 -11.49
N TRP A 93 -8.97 -10.19 -11.98
CA TRP A 93 -7.58 -9.95 -12.40
C TRP A 93 -7.26 -10.34 -13.86
N MET A 94 -8.22 -10.89 -14.62
CA MET A 94 -8.05 -11.33 -16.02
C MET A 94 -7.31 -10.32 -16.91
N GLY A 95 -7.66 -9.03 -16.84
CA GLY A 95 -7.02 -7.97 -17.66
C GLY A 95 -5.76 -7.34 -17.05
N ARG A 96 -5.40 -7.65 -15.79
CA ARG A 96 -4.21 -7.09 -15.10
C ARG A 96 -3.06 -8.08 -15.00
N LEU A 97 -3.32 -9.38 -15.15
CA LEU A 97 -2.29 -10.42 -15.15
C LEU A 97 -1.42 -10.39 -16.42
N GLU A 98 -1.94 -9.86 -17.53
CA GLU A 98 -1.15 -9.66 -18.76
C GLU A 98 -0.08 -8.56 -18.61
N LEU A 99 -0.31 -7.57 -17.73
CA LEU A 99 0.64 -6.48 -17.49
C LEU A 99 1.86 -6.90 -16.65
N ILE A 100 1.79 -8.03 -15.95
CA ILE A 100 2.85 -8.54 -15.06
C ILE A 100 3.79 -9.51 -15.81
N LYS A 101 3.44 -9.89 -17.05
CA LYS A 101 4.25 -10.79 -17.90
C LYS A 101 5.20 -10.06 -18.88
N SER A 102 5.32 -8.73 -18.80
CA SER A 102 6.26 -7.94 -19.63
C SER A 102 7.57 -7.64 -18.90
#